data_AF-A0A1X0NN42-F1
#
_entry.id   AF-A0A1X0NN42-F1
#
_cell.length_a   1.000
_cell.length_b   1.000
_cell.length_c   1.000
_cell.angle_alpha   90.00
_cell.angle_beta   90.00
_cell.angle_gamma   90.00
#
_symmetry.space_group_name_H-M   'P 1'
#
loop_
_entity.id
_entity.type
_entity.pdbx_description
1 polymer ?
#
loop_
_entity_poly.entity_id
_entity_poly.type
_entity_poly.pdbx_seq_one_letter_code
_entity_poly.pdbx_strand_id
1 'polypeptide(L)'
;MFVQLRRVMYLLVLLQCCVCVAYVANANEVEQVSSNDESTKAKKVDQLVKAIEKAFERIMPMSGCLSLIRKNMELYKKNYKHAEAARKNITALDEEIKVLKGRKEKAWKPEEWEQEKRDGVQQDIYIVGNATLTLNGISQMEKACRNVSVDLGEEIKGLVNAREGFLVAHKNKTPDEIKLEKKSNETEGALVHLNEYREDLLSEFVPLMEVAKSMYDALDAIRGSLGDEATHVMSTEKDSEEEHKKRIGEIMNNFNEKLKEENSKANEEMQGRAEEEQDEKGRGSITEVKPTEATEETKGVGENAQKPPEEGEEKKEDEEDEKKNTKGKEEGKGREGEEEKAGEGDVTKEEGKKEREGEEAENYKNKEETKQEQEKQTNEEAKEDKKGPGAVLSVVQGADSSHSPAMVHSSLLLVLLYVLGCTLVC
;
A
#
# COMPACT_ATOMS: atom_id res chain seq x y z
N MET A 1 -79.53 13.56 -14.08
CA MET A 1 -78.82 12.80 -15.14
C MET A 1 -77.64 13.56 -15.75
N PHE A 2 -77.74 14.83 -16.17
CA PHE A 2 -76.63 15.56 -16.83
C PHE A 2 -75.27 15.57 -16.08
N VAL A 3 -75.25 15.59 -14.74
CA VAL A 3 -73.99 15.56 -13.96
C VAL A 3 -73.26 14.21 -14.07
N GLN A 4 -73.99 13.10 -14.21
CA GLN A 4 -73.39 11.77 -14.43
C GLN A 4 -72.77 11.67 -15.82
N LEU A 5 -73.46 12.18 -16.86
CA LEU A 5 -72.94 12.26 -18.23
C LEU A 5 -71.61 13.02 -18.33
N ARG A 6 -71.47 14.15 -17.61
CA ARG A 6 -70.20 14.91 -17.58
C ARG A 6 -69.05 14.08 -16.99
N ARG A 7 -69.27 13.35 -15.88
CA ARG A 7 -68.23 12.50 -15.26
C ARG A 7 -67.80 11.35 -16.18
N VAL A 8 -68.73 10.75 -16.92
CA VAL A 8 -68.40 9.70 -17.91
C VAL A 8 -67.57 10.27 -19.07
N MET A 9 -67.88 11.48 -19.56
CA MET A 9 -67.04 12.14 -20.58
C MET A 9 -65.60 12.36 -20.13
N TYR A 10 -65.37 12.87 -18.90
CA TYR A 10 -63.99 13.08 -18.41
C TYR A 10 -63.20 11.77 -18.30
N LEU A 11 -63.86 10.68 -17.85
CA LEU A 11 -63.23 9.35 -17.81
C LEU A 11 -62.88 8.84 -19.20
N LEU A 12 -63.75 9.01 -20.21
CA LEU A 12 -63.46 8.60 -21.59
C LEU A 12 -62.32 9.41 -22.21
N VAL A 13 -62.26 10.72 -21.97
CA VAL A 13 -61.16 11.57 -22.45
C VAL A 13 -59.83 11.19 -21.79
N LEU A 14 -59.82 10.92 -20.48
CA LEU A 14 -58.63 10.41 -19.77
C LEU A 14 -58.19 9.04 -20.31
N LEU A 15 -59.14 8.11 -20.49
CA LEU A 15 -58.83 6.78 -21.01
C LEU A 15 -58.24 6.86 -22.43
N GLN A 16 -58.82 7.70 -23.30
CA GLN A 16 -58.31 7.90 -24.65
C GLN A 16 -56.93 8.59 -24.65
N CYS A 17 -56.69 9.52 -23.73
CA CYS A 17 -55.35 10.12 -23.53
C CYS A 17 -54.32 9.05 -23.12
N CYS A 18 -54.64 8.20 -22.13
CA CYS A 18 -53.78 7.09 -21.72
C CYS A 18 -53.51 6.09 -22.84
N VAL A 19 -54.53 5.75 -23.65
CA VAL A 19 -54.38 4.87 -24.82
C VAL A 19 -53.48 5.52 -25.88
N CYS A 20 -53.65 6.82 -26.17
CA CYS A 20 -52.77 7.54 -27.10
C CYS A 20 -51.31 7.57 -26.61
N VAL A 21 -51.07 7.82 -25.32
CA VAL A 21 -49.71 7.82 -24.74
C VAL A 21 -49.08 6.42 -24.82
N ALA A 22 -49.83 5.37 -24.46
CA ALA A 22 -49.35 3.99 -24.58
C ALA A 22 -49.09 3.58 -26.04
N TYR A 23 -49.93 4.03 -26.98
CA TYR A 23 -49.75 3.74 -28.40
C TYR A 23 -48.52 4.46 -28.97
N VAL A 24 -48.26 5.71 -28.58
CA VAL A 24 -47.04 6.44 -28.99
C VAL A 24 -45.78 5.84 -28.36
N ALA A 25 -45.85 5.40 -27.10
CA ALA A 25 -44.74 4.70 -26.44
C ALA A 25 -44.35 3.41 -27.20
N ASN A 26 -45.35 2.61 -27.59
CA ASN A 26 -45.13 1.36 -28.32
C ASN A 26 -44.80 1.57 -29.81
N ALA A 27 -45.33 2.62 -30.45
CA ALA A 27 -45.05 2.93 -31.86
C ALA A 27 -43.61 3.38 -32.11
N ASN A 28 -42.94 3.94 -31.09
CA ASN A 28 -41.51 4.25 -31.15
C ASN A 28 -40.61 3.01 -30.99
N GLU A 29 -41.17 1.84 -30.67
CA GLU A 29 -40.43 0.59 -30.47
C GLU A 29 -40.39 -0.31 -31.73
N VAL A 30 -41.14 0.06 -32.78
CA VAL A 30 -41.26 -0.70 -34.03
C VAL A 30 -40.63 0.08 -35.19
N GLU A 31 -39.63 -0.51 -35.85
CA GLU A 31 -38.92 -0.02 -37.05
C GLU A 31 -37.96 1.19 -36.91
N GLN A 32 -36.99 1.09 -35.99
CA GLN A 32 -35.66 1.72 -36.19
C GLN A 32 -34.53 0.67 -36.21
N VAL A 33 -34.57 -0.21 -37.21
CA VAL A 33 -33.78 -1.47 -37.28
C VAL A 33 -32.38 -1.28 -37.90
N SER A 34 -31.98 -0.09 -38.35
CA SER A 34 -30.72 0.09 -39.12
C SER A 34 -29.73 1.17 -38.63
N SER A 35 -29.85 1.67 -37.39
CA SER A 35 -28.88 2.65 -36.83
C SER A 35 -28.48 2.42 -35.37
N ASN A 36 -29.04 1.42 -34.68
CA ASN A 36 -28.77 1.20 -33.25
C ASN A 36 -27.47 0.42 -32.97
N ASP A 37 -26.94 -0.32 -33.95
CA ASP A 37 -25.74 -1.15 -33.78
C ASP A 37 -24.49 -0.32 -33.46
N GLU A 38 -24.26 0.78 -34.17
CA GLU A 38 -23.08 1.64 -33.99
C GLU A 38 -23.13 2.39 -32.64
N SER A 39 -24.30 2.89 -32.25
CA SER A 39 -24.51 3.47 -30.90
C SER A 39 -24.26 2.43 -29.80
N THR A 40 -24.66 1.17 -30.01
CA THR A 40 -24.47 0.09 -29.04
C THR A 40 -23.00 -0.28 -28.91
N LYS A 41 -22.26 -0.37 -30.03
CA LYS A 41 -20.81 -0.60 -30.04
C LYS A 41 -20.05 0.49 -29.29
N ALA A 42 -20.30 1.77 -29.59
CA ALA A 42 -19.63 2.88 -28.91
C ALA A 42 -19.88 2.87 -27.39
N LYS A 43 -21.12 2.58 -26.96
CA LYS A 43 -21.47 2.40 -25.54
C LYS A 43 -20.71 1.24 -24.88
N LYS A 44 -20.37 0.17 -25.61
CA LYS A 44 -19.58 -0.94 -25.07
C LYS A 44 -18.09 -0.64 -24.95
N VAL A 45 -17.53 0.18 -25.84
CA VAL A 45 -16.17 0.73 -25.67
C VAL A 45 -16.12 1.60 -24.42
N ASP A 46 -17.03 2.58 -24.29
CA ASP A 46 -17.14 3.48 -23.14
C ASP A 46 -17.34 2.74 -21.80
N GLN A 47 -18.16 1.69 -21.78
CA GLN A 47 -18.34 0.82 -20.60
C GLN A 47 -17.05 0.08 -20.20
N LEU A 48 -16.28 -0.41 -21.18
CA LEU A 48 -15.02 -1.11 -20.90
C LEU A 48 -13.92 -0.16 -20.44
N VAL A 49 -13.77 1.01 -21.07
CA VAL A 49 -12.82 2.05 -20.65
C VAL A 49 -13.09 2.46 -19.19
N LYS A 50 -14.34 2.77 -18.83
CA LYS A 50 -14.71 3.13 -17.46
C LYS A 50 -14.48 2.01 -16.44
N ALA A 51 -14.65 0.75 -16.83
CA ALA A 51 -14.36 -0.38 -15.96
C ALA A 51 -12.84 -0.52 -15.72
N ILE A 52 -12.02 -0.28 -16.74
CA ILE A 52 -10.55 -0.28 -16.64
C ILE A 52 -10.06 0.91 -15.78
N GLU A 53 -10.57 2.11 -16.00
CA GLU A 53 -10.27 3.30 -15.18
C GLU A 53 -10.58 3.06 -13.70
N LYS A 54 -11.80 2.61 -13.40
CA LYS A 54 -12.24 2.28 -12.03
C LYS A 54 -11.41 1.16 -11.40
N ALA A 55 -10.96 0.18 -12.18
CA ALA A 55 -10.04 -0.85 -11.69
C ALA A 55 -8.66 -0.26 -11.34
N PHE A 56 -8.10 0.65 -12.15
CA PHE A 56 -6.84 1.32 -11.82
C PHE A 56 -6.93 2.21 -10.57
N GLU A 57 -8.05 2.91 -10.36
CA GLU A 57 -8.34 3.64 -9.11
C GLU A 57 -8.29 2.73 -7.86
N ARG A 58 -8.47 1.41 -8.01
CA ARG A 58 -8.34 0.41 -6.93
C ARG A 58 -6.96 -0.22 -6.85
N ILE A 59 -6.37 -0.57 -7.99
CA ILE A 59 -5.04 -1.22 -8.10
C ILE A 59 -3.97 -0.37 -7.41
N MET A 60 -3.91 0.93 -7.70
CA MET A 60 -2.84 1.80 -7.18
C MET A 60 -2.82 1.90 -5.65
N PRO A 61 -3.90 2.35 -4.97
CA PRO A 61 -3.87 2.47 -3.51
C PRO A 61 -3.79 1.12 -2.80
N MET A 62 -4.27 0.03 -3.42
CA MET A 62 -4.10 -1.31 -2.85
C MET A 62 -2.66 -1.80 -2.96
N SER A 63 -1.99 -1.60 -4.09
CA SER A 63 -0.59 -2.00 -4.31
C SER A 63 0.34 -1.33 -3.29
N GLY A 64 0.22 -0.01 -3.10
CA GLY A 64 0.99 0.72 -2.09
C GLY A 64 0.70 0.24 -0.66
N CYS A 65 -0.55 -0.08 -0.36
CA CYS A 65 -0.94 -0.62 0.96
C CYS A 65 -0.35 -2.03 1.23
N LEU A 66 -0.38 -2.94 0.25
CA LEU A 66 0.22 -4.27 0.38
C LEU A 66 1.77 -4.23 0.40
N SER A 67 2.39 -3.32 -0.37
CA SER A 67 3.83 -3.04 -0.31
C SER A 67 4.23 -2.64 1.12
N LEU A 68 3.50 -1.69 1.70
CA LEU A 68 3.78 -1.18 3.04
C LEU A 68 3.49 -2.22 4.14
N ILE A 69 2.44 -3.05 4.00
CA ILE A 69 2.22 -4.19 4.90
C ILE A 69 3.40 -5.16 4.87
N ARG A 70 3.88 -5.56 3.67
CA ARG A 70 5.02 -6.49 3.52
C ARG A 70 6.27 -5.98 4.23
N LYS A 71 6.62 -4.71 4.04
CA LYS A 71 7.79 -4.07 4.69
C LYS A 71 7.69 -4.09 6.21
N ASN A 72 6.51 -3.80 6.77
CA ASN A 72 6.30 -3.88 8.22
C ASN A 72 6.23 -5.33 8.74
N MET A 73 5.84 -6.30 7.90
CA MET A 73 5.82 -7.71 8.24
C MET A 73 7.23 -8.28 8.50
N GLU A 74 8.24 -7.88 7.73
CA GLU A 74 9.62 -8.33 7.97
C GLU A 74 10.19 -7.77 9.29
N LEU A 75 9.94 -6.48 9.58
CA LEU A 75 10.24 -5.89 10.90
C LEU A 75 9.53 -6.66 12.02
N TYR A 76 8.27 -7.06 11.81
CA TYR A 76 7.55 -7.89 12.76
C TYR A 76 8.17 -9.27 12.93
N LYS A 77 8.56 -9.97 11.85
CA LYS A 77 9.21 -11.29 11.91
C LYS A 77 10.53 -11.26 12.71
N LYS A 78 11.26 -10.14 12.71
CA LYS A 78 12.41 -9.92 13.61
C LYS A 78 11.95 -9.83 15.08
N ASN A 79 11.01 -8.92 15.39
CA ASN A 79 10.49 -8.72 16.75
C ASN A 79 9.82 -9.97 17.34
N TYR A 80 9.10 -10.74 16.51
CA TYR A 80 8.45 -11.99 16.86
C TYR A 80 9.40 -13.01 17.49
N LYS A 81 10.63 -13.16 16.96
CA LYS A 81 11.60 -14.15 17.49
C LYS A 81 12.03 -13.82 18.91
N HIS A 82 12.27 -12.53 19.19
CA HIS A 82 12.59 -12.05 20.54
C HIS A 82 11.42 -12.27 21.49
N ALA A 83 10.21 -11.97 21.03
CA ALA A 83 9.00 -12.15 21.83
C ALA A 83 8.69 -13.64 22.08
N GLU A 84 8.90 -14.54 21.11
CA GLU A 84 8.73 -15.99 21.32
C GLU A 84 9.72 -16.54 22.37
N ALA A 85 10.94 -15.98 22.44
CA ALA A 85 11.89 -16.28 23.51
C ALA A 85 11.40 -15.74 24.87
N ALA A 86 10.99 -14.48 24.95
CA ALA A 86 10.41 -13.89 26.15
C ALA A 86 9.19 -14.67 26.68
N ARG A 87 8.31 -15.13 25.78
CA ARG A 87 7.18 -16.00 26.13
C ARG A 87 7.64 -17.31 26.77
N LYS A 88 8.70 -17.95 26.26
CA LYS A 88 9.25 -19.19 26.84
C LYS A 88 9.84 -18.95 28.22
N ASN A 89 10.54 -17.82 28.42
CA ASN A 89 11.04 -17.40 29.73
C ASN A 89 9.90 -17.20 30.73
N ILE A 90 8.90 -16.38 30.37
CA ILE A 90 7.66 -16.14 31.15
C ILE A 90 6.98 -17.46 31.53
N THR A 91 6.84 -18.39 30.56
CA THR A 91 6.23 -19.71 30.81
C THR A 91 7.07 -20.54 31.81
N ALA A 92 8.40 -20.48 31.71
CA ALA A 92 9.29 -21.19 32.63
C ALA A 92 9.24 -20.62 34.06
N LEU A 93 9.12 -19.29 34.19
CA LEU A 93 8.98 -18.61 35.48
C LEU A 93 7.64 -18.93 36.15
N ASP A 94 6.55 -19.03 35.39
CA ASP A 94 5.25 -19.48 35.92
C ASP A 94 5.31 -20.92 36.48
N GLU A 95 5.95 -21.85 35.75
CA GLU A 95 6.20 -23.21 36.24
C GLU A 95 7.15 -23.25 37.45
N GLU A 96 8.15 -22.37 37.51
CA GLU A 96 9.01 -22.20 38.68
C GLU A 96 8.21 -21.77 39.92
N ILE A 97 7.33 -20.75 39.79
CA ILE A 97 6.45 -20.28 40.87
C ILE A 97 5.51 -21.41 41.32
N LYS A 98 4.89 -22.15 40.39
CA LYS A 98 4.02 -23.31 40.69
C LYS A 98 4.76 -24.37 41.50
N VAL A 99 5.99 -24.73 41.11
CA VAL A 99 6.83 -25.69 41.84
C VAL A 99 7.16 -25.18 43.24
N LEU A 100 7.47 -23.89 43.39
CA LEU A 100 7.85 -23.29 44.67
C LEU A 100 6.66 -23.18 45.63
N LYS A 101 5.47 -22.81 45.14
CA LYS A 101 4.21 -22.88 45.91
C LYS A 101 3.84 -24.30 46.34
N GLY A 102 4.22 -25.33 45.58
CA GLY A 102 3.96 -26.74 45.91
C GLY A 102 4.80 -27.32 47.05
N ARG A 103 5.94 -26.70 47.41
CA ARG A 103 6.87 -27.21 48.42
C ARG A 103 6.43 -26.84 49.84
N LYS A 104 5.96 -27.82 50.61
CA LYS A 104 5.46 -27.63 51.99
C LYS A 104 6.53 -27.31 53.05
N GLU A 105 7.82 -27.45 52.73
CA GLU A 105 8.90 -27.51 53.74
C GLU A 105 9.64 -26.19 53.99
N LYS A 106 9.38 -25.15 53.19
CA LYS A 106 9.85 -23.79 53.45
C LYS A 106 8.74 -22.80 53.13
N ALA A 107 8.64 -21.73 53.92
CA ALA A 107 7.79 -20.61 53.58
C ALA A 107 8.30 -19.99 52.27
N TRP A 108 7.47 -20.07 51.22
CA TRP A 108 7.64 -19.29 50.00
C TRP A 108 7.67 -17.81 50.37
N LYS A 109 8.66 -17.08 49.82
CA LYS A 109 8.82 -15.64 50.00
C LYS A 109 8.74 -14.99 48.62
N PRO A 110 7.55 -14.51 48.20
CA PRO A 110 7.38 -13.86 46.91
C PRO A 110 8.38 -12.73 46.69
N GLU A 111 8.71 -11.98 47.74
CA GLU A 111 9.49 -10.74 47.69
C GLU A 111 10.97 -11.00 47.36
N GLU A 112 11.57 -12.07 47.91
CA GLU A 112 12.96 -12.46 47.60
C GLU A 112 13.07 -12.94 46.15
N TRP A 113 12.09 -13.72 45.68
CA TRP A 113 12.05 -14.17 44.29
C TRP A 113 11.77 -13.02 43.32
N GLU A 114 10.84 -12.13 43.67
CA GLU A 114 10.51 -10.94 42.89
C GLU A 114 11.75 -10.06 42.71
N GLN A 115 12.50 -9.82 43.79
CA GLN A 115 13.73 -9.02 43.72
C GLN A 115 14.82 -9.69 42.87
N GLU A 116 14.93 -11.03 42.87
CA GLU A 116 15.89 -11.75 42.02
C GLU A 116 15.50 -11.76 40.53
N LYS A 117 14.19 -11.88 40.22
CA LYS A 117 13.70 -12.03 38.84
C LYS A 117 13.19 -10.74 38.19
N ARG A 118 13.06 -9.63 38.94
CA ARG A 118 12.41 -8.38 38.51
C ARG A 118 12.86 -7.94 37.13
N ASP A 119 14.16 -7.77 36.94
CA ASP A 119 14.70 -7.09 35.75
C ASP A 119 14.53 -7.95 34.50
N GLY A 120 14.72 -9.28 34.62
CA GLY A 120 14.43 -10.24 33.55
C GLY A 120 12.95 -10.29 33.18
N VAL A 121 12.05 -10.32 34.19
CA VAL A 121 10.60 -10.26 33.95
C VAL A 121 10.18 -8.95 33.28
N GLN A 122 10.72 -7.82 33.74
CA GLN A 122 10.43 -6.51 33.15
C GLN A 122 10.97 -6.39 31.71
N GLN A 123 12.15 -6.96 31.42
CA GLN A 123 12.70 -7.03 30.08
C GLN A 123 11.83 -7.92 29.16
N ASP A 124 11.41 -9.09 29.61
CA ASP A 124 10.52 -9.98 28.85
C ASP A 124 9.14 -9.33 28.60
N ILE A 125 8.55 -8.67 29.61
CA ILE A 125 7.32 -7.87 29.48
C ILE A 125 7.50 -6.75 28.44
N TYR A 126 8.63 -6.04 28.47
CA TYR A 126 8.93 -4.96 27.52
C TYR A 126 9.05 -5.47 26.08
N ILE A 127 9.72 -6.61 25.87
CA ILE A 127 9.85 -7.27 24.56
C ILE A 127 8.46 -7.68 24.04
N VAL A 128 7.64 -8.31 24.88
CA VAL A 128 6.26 -8.71 24.54
C VAL A 128 5.39 -7.48 24.23
N GLY A 129 5.51 -6.41 25.01
CA GLY A 129 4.80 -5.15 24.79
C GLY A 129 5.14 -4.50 23.45
N ASN A 130 6.43 -4.44 23.09
CA ASN A 130 6.87 -3.93 21.78
C ASN A 130 6.39 -4.79 20.61
N ALA A 131 6.43 -6.12 20.73
CA ALA A 131 5.89 -7.01 19.69
C ALA A 131 4.36 -6.83 19.54
N THR A 132 3.66 -6.71 20.66
CA THR A 132 2.20 -6.43 20.70
C THR A 132 1.85 -5.10 20.06
N LEU A 133 2.61 -4.03 20.35
CA LEU A 133 2.47 -2.72 19.70
C LEU A 133 2.65 -2.81 18.19
N THR A 134 3.66 -3.56 17.75
CA THR A 134 3.93 -3.76 16.31
C THR A 134 2.76 -4.52 15.65
N LEU A 135 2.25 -5.59 16.27
CA LEU A 135 1.11 -6.35 15.76
C LEU A 135 -0.17 -5.52 15.68
N ASN A 136 -0.46 -4.73 16.73
CA ASN A 136 -1.60 -3.82 16.74
C ASN A 136 -1.48 -2.75 15.66
N GLY A 137 -0.27 -2.20 15.46
CA GLY A 137 0.03 -1.32 14.33
C GLY A 137 -0.37 -1.97 13.01
N ILE A 138 0.17 -3.16 12.70
CA ILE A 138 -0.08 -3.80 11.41
C ILE A 138 -1.54 -4.29 11.27
N SER A 139 -2.22 -4.70 12.34
CA SER A 139 -3.67 -4.99 12.31
C SER A 139 -4.50 -3.75 11.95
N GLN A 140 -4.09 -2.57 12.39
CA GLN A 140 -4.75 -1.31 12.02
C GLN A 140 -4.40 -0.88 10.58
N MET A 141 -3.18 -1.18 10.10
CA MET A 141 -2.80 -1.05 8.69
C MET A 141 -3.65 -1.97 7.79
N GLU A 142 -3.82 -3.24 8.18
CA GLU A 142 -4.65 -4.22 7.46
C GLU A 142 -6.09 -3.71 7.32
N LYS A 143 -6.70 -3.20 8.40
CA LYS A 143 -8.05 -2.61 8.33
C LYS A 143 -8.12 -1.37 7.44
N ALA A 144 -7.08 -0.52 7.46
CA ALA A 144 -6.99 0.63 6.56
C ALA A 144 -6.91 0.18 5.09
N CYS A 145 -6.08 -0.83 4.77
CA CYS A 145 -6.02 -1.43 3.44
C CYS A 145 -7.33 -2.15 3.04
N ARG A 146 -7.98 -2.82 3.99
CA ARG A 146 -9.27 -3.49 3.77
C ARG A 146 -10.34 -2.51 3.32
N ASN A 147 -10.38 -1.30 3.89
CA ASN A 147 -11.30 -0.24 3.49
C ASN A 147 -11.08 0.23 2.03
N VAL A 148 -9.87 0.12 1.50
CA VAL A 148 -9.56 0.37 0.08
C VAL A 148 -10.02 -0.81 -0.80
N SER A 149 -9.94 -2.04 -0.27
CA SER A 149 -10.15 -3.29 -1.00
C SER A 149 -11.53 -3.95 -0.81
N VAL A 150 -12.53 -3.26 -0.23
CA VAL A 150 -13.79 -3.87 0.24
C VAL A 150 -14.54 -4.66 -0.84
N ASP A 151 -14.32 -4.36 -2.12
CA ASP A 151 -15.13 -4.93 -3.20
C ASP A 151 -14.35 -5.36 -4.46
N LEU A 152 -13.10 -5.83 -4.32
CA LEU A 152 -12.33 -6.35 -5.47
C LEU A 152 -13.08 -7.42 -6.27
N GLY A 153 -13.91 -8.24 -5.59
CA GLY A 153 -14.74 -9.25 -6.23
C GLY A 153 -15.74 -8.66 -7.23
N GLU A 154 -16.49 -7.62 -6.85
CA GLU A 154 -17.41 -6.95 -7.76
C GLU A 154 -16.68 -6.05 -8.77
N GLU A 155 -15.49 -5.52 -8.48
CA GLU A 155 -14.68 -4.78 -9.45
C GLU A 155 -14.14 -5.70 -10.56
N ILE A 156 -13.57 -6.87 -10.20
CA ILE A 156 -13.16 -7.92 -11.15
C ILE A 156 -14.36 -8.36 -11.99
N LYS A 157 -15.47 -8.72 -11.35
CA LYS A 157 -16.71 -9.13 -12.00
C LYS A 157 -17.29 -8.04 -12.90
N GLY A 158 -17.21 -6.77 -12.49
CA GLY A 158 -17.62 -5.61 -13.28
C GLY A 158 -16.79 -5.46 -14.55
N LEU A 159 -15.46 -5.58 -14.43
CA LEU A 159 -14.53 -5.57 -15.56
C LEU A 159 -14.76 -6.74 -16.52
N VAL A 160 -14.93 -7.96 -16.00
CA VAL A 160 -15.26 -9.16 -16.80
C VAL A 160 -16.57 -8.97 -17.57
N ASN A 161 -17.64 -8.53 -16.89
CA ASN A 161 -18.94 -8.25 -17.53
C ASN A 161 -18.85 -7.16 -18.61
N ALA A 162 -18.06 -6.11 -18.38
CA ALA A 162 -17.83 -5.05 -19.36
C ALA A 162 -17.08 -5.59 -20.59
N ARG A 163 -16.04 -6.39 -20.37
CA ARG A 163 -15.28 -7.07 -21.44
C ARG A 163 -16.16 -8.04 -22.23
N GLU A 164 -16.93 -8.90 -21.59
CA GLU A 164 -17.86 -9.81 -22.29
C GLU A 164 -18.86 -9.03 -23.16
N GLY A 165 -19.45 -7.96 -22.62
CA GLY A 165 -20.35 -7.08 -23.37
C GLY A 165 -19.69 -6.41 -24.58
N PHE A 166 -18.41 -6.07 -24.47
CA PHE A 166 -17.58 -5.55 -25.56
C PHE A 166 -17.30 -6.63 -26.62
N LEU A 167 -16.89 -7.84 -26.21
CA LEU A 167 -16.60 -8.95 -27.12
C LEU A 167 -17.82 -9.39 -27.93
N VAL A 168 -19.02 -9.39 -27.32
CA VAL A 168 -20.28 -9.70 -28.02
C VAL A 168 -20.61 -8.66 -29.10
N ALA A 169 -20.34 -7.37 -28.84
CA ALA A 169 -20.59 -6.29 -29.79
C ALA A 169 -19.54 -6.23 -30.93
N HIS A 170 -18.30 -6.66 -30.65
CA HIS A 170 -17.13 -6.46 -31.52
C HIS A 170 -16.52 -7.79 -31.99
N LYS A 171 -17.26 -8.51 -32.84
CA LYS A 171 -16.78 -9.77 -33.44
C LYS A 171 -15.60 -9.58 -34.41
N ASN A 172 -15.58 -8.45 -35.13
CA ASN A 172 -14.52 -8.08 -36.07
C ASN A 172 -13.79 -6.87 -35.49
N LYS A 173 -12.79 -7.12 -34.63
CA LYS A 173 -12.12 -6.08 -33.84
C LYS A 173 -11.20 -5.21 -34.71
N THR A 174 -11.22 -3.91 -34.49
CA THR A 174 -10.21 -2.97 -34.98
C THR A 174 -8.88 -3.13 -34.19
N PRO A 175 -7.75 -2.61 -34.70
CA PRO A 175 -6.48 -2.65 -33.96
C PRO A 175 -6.52 -1.99 -32.58
N ASP A 176 -7.37 -0.99 -32.36
CA ASP A 176 -7.52 -0.31 -31.07
C ASP A 176 -8.45 -1.08 -30.12
N GLU A 177 -9.48 -1.75 -30.65
CA GLU A 177 -10.32 -2.68 -29.89
C GLU A 177 -9.51 -3.90 -29.37
N ILE A 178 -8.52 -4.38 -30.13
CA ILE A 178 -7.59 -5.43 -29.70
C ILE A 178 -6.69 -4.94 -28.54
N LYS A 179 -6.21 -3.70 -28.59
CA LYS A 179 -5.42 -3.10 -27.49
C LYS A 179 -6.25 -2.94 -26.23
N LEU A 180 -7.50 -2.46 -26.36
CA LEU A 180 -8.41 -2.29 -25.23
C LEU A 180 -8.75 -3.63 -24.55
N GLU A 181 -8.95 -4.69 -25.33
CA GLU A 181 -9.09 -6.06 -24.81
C GLU A 181 -7.83 -6.52 -24.06
N LYS A 182 -6.63 -6.32 -24.64
CA LYS A 182 -5.35 -6.65 -24.00
C LYS A 182 -5.22 -5.93 -22.65
N LYS A 183 -5.46 -4.62 -22.63
CA LYS A 183 -5.44 -3.78 -21.41
C LYS A 183 -6.45 -4.26 -20.37
N SER A 184 -7.66 -4.66 -20.79
CA SER A 184 -8.66 -5.26 -19.89
C SER A 184 -8.18 -6.57 -19.26
N ASN A 185 -7.49 -7.42 -20.02
CA ASN A 185 -6.97 -8.69 -19.53
C ASN A 185 -5.82 -8.48 -18.53
N GLU A 186 -4.94 -7.52 -18.79
CA GLU A 186 -3.84 -7.14 -17.89
C GLU A 186 -4.36 -6.54 -16.59
N THR A 187 -5.38 -5.67 -16.68
CA THR A 187 -6.05 -5.06 -15.53
C THR A 187 -6.76 -6.11 -14.66
N GLU A 188 -7.43 -7.10 -15.28
CA GLU A 188 -8.01 -8.24 -14.55
C GLU A 188 -6.91 -9.07 -13.85
N GLY A 189 -5.83 -9.41 -14.57
CA GLY A 189 -4.70 -10.15 -14.00
C GLY A 189 -4.05 -9.45 -12.81
N ALA A 190 -3.91 -8.12 -12.88
CA ALA A 190 -3.41 -7.30 -11.78
C ALA A 190 -4.36 -7.31 -10.56
N LEU A 191 -5.68 -7.21 -10.76
CA LEU A 191 -6.65 -7.33 -9.68
C LEU A 191 -6.66 -8.72 -9.03
N VAL A 192 -6.58 -9.79 -9.83
CA VAL A 192 -6.51 -11.17 -9.34
C VAL A 192 -5.24 -11.37 -8.51
N HIS A 193 -4.07 -11.00 -9.04
CA HIS A 193 -2.81 -11.09 -8.31
C HIS A 193 -2.81 -10.26 -7.02
N LEU A 194 -3.36 -9.03 -7.03
CA LEU A 194 -3.47 -8.23 -5.80
C LEU A 194 -4.38 -8.90 -4.76
N ASN A 195 -5.46 -9.55 -5.19
CA ASN A 195 -6.33 -10.30 -4.29
C ASN A 195 -5.64 -11.55 -3.73
N GLU A 196 -4.98 -12.36 -4.56
CA GLU A 196 -4.18 -13.52 -4.12
C GLU A 196 -3.08 -13.10 -3.14
N TYR A 197 -2.31 -12.05 -3.49
CA TYR A 197 -1.24 -11.52 -2.65
C TYR A 197 -1.74 -10.94 -1.31
N ARG A 198 -2.98 -10.42 -1.26
CA ARG A 198 -3.64 -10.07 0.00
C ARG A 198 -3.90 -11.30 0.86
N GLU A 199 -4.46 -12.38 0.29
CA GLU A 199 -4.75 -13.60 1.04
C GLU A 199 -3.47 -14.28 1.55
N ASP A 200 -2.40 -14.29 0.75
CA ASP A 200 -1.08 -14.77 1.18
C ASP A 200 -0.56 -13.97 2.39
N LEU A 201 -0.57 -12.63 2.30
CA LEU A 201 -0.19 -11.76 3.43
C LEU A 201 -1.09 -11.98 4.66
N LEU A 202 -2.40 -12.16 4.48
CA LEU A 202 -3.33 -12.47 5.57
C LEU A 202 -3.02 -13.83 6.23
N SER A 203 -2.60 -14.83 5.44
CA SER A 203 -2.18 -16.13 5.98
C SER A 203 -0.92 -16.02 6.84
N GLU A 204 0.03 -15.15 6.46
CA GLU A 204 1.24 -14.88 7.25
C GLU A 204 0.93 -14.19 8.59
N PHE A 205 -0.21 -13.49 8.76
CA PHE A 205 -0.60 -12.93 10.06
C PHE A 205 -1.07 -13.96 11.08
N VAL A 206 -1.57 -15.13 10.66
CA VAL A 206 -2.22 -16.07 11.58
C VAL A 206 -1.28 -16.57 12.68
N PRO A 207 -0.06 -17.08 12.39
CA PRO A 207 0.87 -17.53 13.44
C PRO A 207 1.32 -16.40 14.38
N LEU A 208 1.37 -15.17 13.87
CA LEU A 208 1.79 -13.98 14.60
C LEU A 208 0.73 -13.57 15.63
N MET A 209 -0.55 -13.61 15.22
CA MET A 209 -1.70 -13.42 16.11
C MET A 209 -1.80 -14.52 17.18
N GLU A 210 -1.56 -15.78 16.82
CA GLU A 210 -1.54 -16.91 17.76
C GLU A 210 -0.46 -16.74 18.83
N VAL A 211 0.75 -16.31 18.43
CA VAL A 211 1.84 -16.10 19.38
C VAL A 211 1.59 -14.91 20.29
N ALA A 212 1.09 -13.78 19.78
CA ALA A 212 0.71 -12.66 20.64
C ALA A 212 -0.39 -13.04 21.64
N LYS A 213 -1.40 -13.83 21.23
CA LYS A 213 -2.37 -14.40 22.16
C LYS A 213 -1.70 -15.25 23.24
N SER A 214 -0.80 -16.17 22.85
CA SER A 214 -0.09 -17.03 23.81
C SER A 214 0.87 -16.28 24.75
N MET A 215 1.24 -15.03 24.43
CA MET A 215 1.97 -14.14 25.34
C MET A 215 1.06 -13.54 26.39
N TYR A 216 -0.13 -13.07 26.01
CA TYR A 216 -1.15 -12.64 26.97
C TYR A 216 -1.52 -13.77 27.91
N ASP A 217 -1.78 -14.97 27.39
CA ASP A 217 -2.07 -16.16 28.20
C ASP A 217 -0.94 -16.46 29.22
N ALA A 218 0.33 -16.26 28.83
CA ALA A 218 1.49 -16.48 29.71
C ALA A 218 1.69 -15.36 30.75
N LEU A 219 1.42 -14.09 30.39
CA LEU A 219 1.44 -12.96 31.32
C LEU A 219 0.31 -13.06 32.36
N ASP A 220 -0.90 -13.42 31.93
CA ASP A 220 -2.02 -13.66 32.83
C ASP A 220 -1.79 -14.89 33.73
N ALA A 221 -1.06 -15.91 33.25
CA ALA A 221 -0.62 -17.02 34.08
C ALA A 221 0.36 -16.56 35.19
N ILE A 222 1.41 -15.79 34.86
CA ILE A 222 2.29 -15.19 35.89
C ILE A 222 1.48 -14.32 36.87
N ARG A 223 0.57 -13.47 36.38
CA ARG A 223 -0.28 -12.61 37.22
C ARG A 223 -1.10 -13.43 38.21
N GLY A 224 -1.77 -14.49 37.74
CA GLY A 224 -2.52 -15.42 38.61
C GLY A 224 -1.62 -16.21 39.56
N SER A 225 -0.40 -16.54 39.14
CA SER A 225 0.61 -17.22 39.96
C SER A 225 1.27 -16.30 40.99
N LEU A 226 1.35 -14.99 40.78
CA LEU A 226 1.90 -14.05 41.76
C LEU A 226 0.84 -13.50 42.72
N GLY A 227 -0.40 -13.25 42.27
CA GLY A 227 -1.47 -12.71 43.12
C GLY A 227 -1.48 -11.18 43.15
N ASP A 228 -1.86 -10.59 44.29
CA ASP A 228 -1.92 -9.12 44.44
C ASP A 228 -0.51 -8.50 44.38
N GLU A 229 0.52 -9.27 44.74
CA GLU A 229 1.94 -8.94 44.65
C GLU A 229 2.39 -8.70 43.19
N ALA A 230 1.72 -9.30 42.19
CA ALA A 230 1.99 -9.07 40.76
C ALA A 230 1.93 -7.58 40.39
N THR A 231 1.14 -6.79 41.13
CA THR A 231 0.96 -5.36 40.90
C THR A 231 2.29 -4.59 41.00
N HIS A 232 3.26 -5.03 41.80
CA HIS A 232 4.57 -4.37 41.90
C HIS A 232 5.52 -4.72 40.75
N VAL A 233 5.40 -5.91 40.15
CA VAL A 233 6.16 -6.30 38.95
C VAL A 233 5.59 -5.64 37.69
N MET A 234 4.26 -5.58 37.60
CA MET A 234 3.52 -5.12 36.41
C MET A 234 3.00 -3.68 36.50
N SER A 235 3.36 -2.92 37.54
CA SER A 235 2.81 -1.56 37.80
C SER A 235 3.10 -0.53 36.70
N THR A 236 3.96 -0.84 35.74
CA THR A 236 4.14 -0.06 34.50
C THR A 236 2.89 -0.04 33.60
N GLU A 237 1.93 -0.96 33.77
CA GLU A 237 0.79 -1.13 32.85
C GLU A 237 -0.13 0.09 32.68
N LYS A 238 -0.39 0.90 33.72
CA LYS A 238 -1.33 2.03 33.59
C LYS A 238 -0.76 3.18 32.78
N ASP A 239 0.47 3.57 33.05
CA ASP A 239 1.18 4.58 32.25
C ASP A 239 1.48 4.02 30.85
N SER A 240 1.73 2.70 30.77
CA SER A 240 1.88 1.96 29.51
C SER A 240 0.62 1.94 28.65
N GLU A 241 -0.62 1.97 29.16
CA GLU A 241 -1.81 1.95 28.30
C GLU A 241 -1.96 3.27 27.50
N GLU A 242 -1.75 4.42 28.13
CA GLU A 242 -1.73 5.70 27.41
C GLU A 242 -0.50 5.82 26.50
N GLU A 243 0.68 5.38 26.95
CA GLU A 243 1.87 5.35 26.10
C GLU A 243 1.68 4.42 24.89
N HIS A 244 1.01 3.27 25.07
CA HIS A 244 0.68 2.34 24.00
C HIS A 244 -0.29 2.97 22.98
N LYS A 245 -1.36 3.63 23.45
CA LYS A 245 -2.27 4.37 22.56
C LYS A 245 -1.53 5.47 21.79
N LYS A 246 -0.63 6.20 22.45
CA LYS A 246 0.21 7.23 21.83
C LYS A 246 1.13 6.63 20.76
N ARG A 247 1.89 5.58 21.09
CA ARG A 247 2.79 4.88 20.16
C ARG A 247 2.04 4.26 18.97
N ILE A 248 0.86 3.68 19.20
CA ILE A 248 -0.01 3.21 18.10
C ILE A 248 -0.44 4.38 17.21
N GLY A 249 -0.79 5.54 17.79
CA GLY A 249 -1.07 6.77 17.04
C GLY A 249 0.13 7.25 16.20
N GLU A 250 1.33 7.24 16.77
CA GLU A 250 2.59 7.58 16.08
C GLU A 250 2.87 6.60 14.91
N ILE A 251 2.69 5.28 15.12
CA ILE A 251 2.80 4.24 14.08
C ILE A 251 1.78 4.48 12.97
N MET A 252 0.52 4.79 13.31
CA MET A 252 -0.53 5.05 12.31
C MET A 252 -0.31 6.35 11.52
N ASN A 253 0.26 7.38 12.15
CA ASN A 253 0.62 8.62 11.43
C ASN A 253 1.76 8.37 10.43
N ASN A 254 2.83 7.72 10.87
CA ASN A 254 3.95 7.28 10.02
C ASN A 254 3.47 6.39 8.87
N PHE A 255 2.56 5.45 9.15
CA PHE A 255 1.91 4.63 8.12
C PHE A 255 1.14 5.46 7.10
N ASN A 256 0.33 6.42 7.54
CA ASN A 256 -0.45 7.27 6.63
C ASN A 256 0.44 8.17 5.75
N GLU A 257 1.62 8.55 6.22
CA GLU A 257 2.62 9.28 5.43
C GLU A 257 3.28 8.37 4.40
N LYS A 258 3.81 7.21 4.84
CA LYS A 258 4.41 6.20 3.94
C LYS A 258 3.42 5.64 2.92
N LEU A 259 2.14 5.50 3.27
CA LEU A 259 1.10 5.05 2.35
C LEU A 259 0.86 6.08 1.23
N LYS A 260 0.93 7.38 1.53
CA LYS A 260 0.87 8.41 0.49
C LYS A 260 2.09 8.34 -0.43
N GLU A 261 3.28 8.15 0.14
CA GLU A 261 4.52 8.00 -0.62
C GLU A 261 4.48 6.77 -1.56
N GLU A 262 4.14 5.59 -1.04
CA GLU A 262 4.00 4.36 -1.85
C GLU A 262 2.89 4.48 -2.90
N ASN A 263 1.78 5.16 -2.60
CA ASN A 263 0.71 5.40 -3.57
C ASN A 263 1.13 6.39 -4.67
N SER A 264 1.87 7.46 -4.34
CA SER A 264 2.44 8.37 -5.32
C SER A 264 3.43 7.64 -6.22
N LYS A 265 4.33 6.83 -5.64
CA LYS A 265 5.29 6.01 -6.39
C LYS A 265 4.61 5.00 -7.31
N ALA A 266 3.57 4.31 -6.83
CA ALA A 266 2.78 3.40 -7.66
C ALA A 266 2.07 4.13 -8.80
N ASN A 267 1.59 5.37 -8.59
CA ASN A 267 1.01 6.20 -9.63
C ASN A 267 2.05 6.69 -10.65
N GLU A 268 3.21 7.17 -10.21
CA GLU A 268 4.32 7.57 -11.09
C GLU A 268 4.82 6.40 -11.94
N GLU A 269 4.99 5.22 -11.34
CA GLU A 269 5.38 4.00 -12.05
C GLU A 269 4.32 3.59 -13.10
N MET A 270 3.03 3.73 -12.80
CA MET A 270 1.93 3.47 -13.75
C MET A 270 1.84 4.53 -14.86
N GLN A 271 2.12 5.80 -14.56
CA GLN A 271 2.11 6.89 -15.55
C GLN A 271 3.31 6.80 -16.51
N GLY A 272 4.53 6.57 -16.00
CA GLY A 272 5.73 6.43 -16.83
C GLY A 272 5.62 5.26 -17.81
N ARG A 273 5.03 4.13 -17.40
CA ARG A 273 4.71 3.00 -18.29
C ARG A 273 3.78 3.41 -19.43
N ALA A 274 2.73 4.19 -19.14
CA ALA A 274 1.79 4.66 -20.15
C ALA A 274 2.42 5.65 -21.15
N GLU A 275 3.47 6.38 -20.75
CA GLU A 275 4.24 7.29 -21.62
C GLU A 275 5.22 6.51 -22.52
N GLU A 276 5.99 5.55 -21.99
CA GLU A 276 6.90 4.68 -22.78
C GLU A 276 6.14 3.98 -23.94
N GLU A 277 4.92 3.52 -23.67
CA GLU A 277 4.01 2.90 -24.62
C GLU A 277 3.52 3.84 -25.76
N GLN A 278 3.50 5.15 -25.53
CA GLN A 278 3.18 6.15 -26.57
C GLN A 278 4.41 6.41 -27.46
N ASP A 279 5.60 6.48 -26.87
CA ASP A 279 6.85 6.76 -27.58
C ASP A 279 7.27 5.61 -28.51
N GLU A 280 7.10 4.34 -28.11
CA GLU A 280 7.37 3.19 -28.99
C GLU A 280 6.52 3.23 -30.27
N LYS A 281 5.23 3.63 -30.17
CA LYS A 281 4.35 3.79 -31.33
C LYS A 281 4.81 4.92 -32.25
N GLY A 282 5.26 6.04 -31.68
CA GLY A 282 5.82 7.17 -32.44
C GLY A 282 7.01 6.73 -33.29
N ARG A 283 7.95 5.99 -32.68
CA ARG A 283 9.18 5.53 -33.31
C ARG A 283 8.96 4.47 -34.40
N GLY A 284 8.00 3.57 -34.22
CA GLY A 284 7.71 2.49 -35.19
C GLY A 284 7.10 2.96 -36.52
N SER A 285 6.47 4.14 -36.57
CA SER A 285 5.78 4.62 -37.77
C SER A 285 6.71 5.25 -38.83
N ILE A 286 7.93 5.64 -38.45
CA ILE A 286 8.94 6.19 -39.38
C ILE A 286 9.77 5.05 -39.99
N THR A 287 9.08 4.07 -40.59
CA THR A 287 9.73 3.23 -41.60
C THR A 287 9.67 4.00 -42.90
N GLU A 288 10.78 4.65 -43.24
CA GLU A 288 10.95 5.44 -44.47
C GLU A 288 10.50 4.62 -45.69
N VAL A 289 9.33 4.98 -46.25
CA VAL A 289 8.85 4.39 -47.51
C VAL A 289 9.74 4.93 -48.63
N LYS A 290 10.88 4.25 -48.79
CA LYS A 290 11.85 4.53 -49.84
C LYS A 290 11.10 4.52 -51.17
N PRO A 291 11.07 5.64 -51.93
CA PRO A 291 10.35 5.69 -53.18
C PRO A 291 10.86 4.59 -54.10
N THR A 292 9.96 3.72 -54.55
CA THR A 292 10.29 2.70 -55.54
C THR A 292 10.49 3.43 -56.87
N GLU A 293 11.74 3.76 -57.18
CA GLU A 293 12.08 4.35 -58.48
C GLU A 293 11.61 3.41 -59.59
N ALA A 294 10.82 3.96 -60.52
CA ALA A 294 10.35 3.23 -61.68
C ALA A 294 11.57 2.79 -62.51
N THR A 295 11.65 1.50 -62.79
CA THR A 295 12.76 0.92 -63.55
C THR A 295 12.63 1.27 -65.03
N GLU A 296 13.29 2.33 -65.48
CA GLU A 296 13.60 2.52 -66.90
C GLU A 296 14.88 1.77 -67.27
N GLU A 297 14.85 1.06 -68.40
CA GLU A 297 15.99 0.28 -68.88
C GLU A 297 17.13 1.19 -69.35
N THR A 298 18.36 0.95 -68.91
CA THR A 298 19.53 1.28 -69.74
C THR A 298 20.71 0.35 -69.49
N LYS A 299 21.21 -0.26 -70.57
CA LYS A 299 22.45 -1.03 -70.58
C LYS A 299 23.66 -0.09 -70.50
N GLY A 300 24.62 -0.37 -69.61
CA GLY A 300 25.89 0.34 -69.55
C GLY A 300 26.97 -0.49 -68.86
N VAL A 301 27.88 -1.07 -69.64
CA VAL A 301 29.04 -1.84 -69.16
C VAL A 301 30.16 -0.88 -68.74
N GLY A 302 30.84 -1.17 -67.62
CA GLY A 302 32.03 -0.41 -67.20
C GLY A 302 32.65 -0.90 -65.90
N GLU A 303 33.63 -1.81 -66.00
CA GLU A 303 34.50 -2.18 -64.88
C GLU A 303 35.40 -1.00 -64.48
N ASN A 304 35.65 -0.80 -63.18
CA ASN A 304 37.04 -0.86 -62.70
C ASN A 304 37.13 -1.11 -61.18
N ALA A 305 38.25 -1.66 -60.74
CA ALA A 305 38.52 -2.02 -59.36
C ALA A 305 39.44 -1.02 -58.65
N GLN A 306 39.26 -0.83 -57.33
CA GLN A 306 40.38 -0.66 -56.40
C GLN A 306 39.97 -0.98 -54.95
N LYS A 307 40.97 -1.37 -54.13
CA LYS A 307 40.87 -1.83 -52.74
C LYS A 307 41.89 -1.04 -51.86
N PRO A 308 42.02 -1.30 -50.54
CA PRO A 308 42.03 -0.30 -49.46
C PRO A 308 43.45 0.24 -49.13
N PRO A 309 43.66 1.04 -48.05
CA PRO A 309 43.70 0.59 -46.63
C PRO A 309 42.70 1.39 -45.74
N GLU A 310 42.30 1.05 -44.51
CA GLU A 310 42.99 0.52 -43.30
C GLU A 310 43.82 1.59 -42.53
N GLU A 311 43.32 2.02 -41.36
CA GLU A 311 44.04 2.49 -40.13
C GLU A 311 43.11 3.36 -39.26
N GLY A 312 43.21 3.27 -37.92
CA GLY A 312 42.50 4.19 -37.00
C GLY A 312 42.06 3.67 -35.63
N GLU A 313 42.84 2.83 -34.94
CA GLU A 313 42.70 2.70 -33.48
C GLU A 313 43.36 3.91 -32.77
N GLU A 314 42.72 4.50 -31.75
CA GLU A 314 43.36 4.82 -30.46
C GLU A 314 42.36 5.37 -29.41
N LYS A 315 42.39 4.75 -28.21
CA LYS A 315 42.40 5.31 -26.83
C LYS A 315 41.61 6.62 -26.56
N LYS A 316 40.83 6.71 -25.47
CA LYS A 316 41.42 6.73 -24.12
C LYS A 316 40.49 6.35 -22.96
N GLU A 317 41.08 5.49 -22.16
CA GLU A 317 41.15 5.39 -20.71
C GLU A 317 42.15 6.48 -20.16
N ASP A 318 42.14 7.01 -18.93
CA ASP A 318 41.31 6.90 -17.72
C ASP A 318 41.27 8.30 -17.02
N GLU A 319 40.38 8.57 -16.06
CA GLU A 319 40.72 9.42 -14.89
C GLU A 319 39.83 9.18 -13.65
N GLU A 320 40.43 8.57 -12.63
CA GLU A 320 39.89 8.32 -11.28
C GLU A 320 40.18 9.48 -10.32
N ASP A 321 39.40 9.56 -9.24
CA ASP A 321 39.68 10.15 -7.92
C ASP A 321 40.95 11.01 -7.69
N GLU A 322 40.74 12.29 -7.35
CA GLU A 322 41.30 12.84 -6.09
C GLU A 322 40.73 14.22 -5.69
N LYS A 323 40.13 14.33 -4.49
CA LYS A 323 40.68 15.20 -3.43
C LYS A 323 39.93 15.10 -2.10
N LYS A 324 40.69 14.78 -1.06
CA LYS A 324 40.29 14.84 0.34
C LYS A 324 41.26 15.78 1.11
N ASN A 325 40.69 16.52 2.05
CA ASN A 325 41.34 17.12 3.23
C ASN A 325 42.33 18.32 3.15
N THR A 326 42.18 19.10 4.23
CA THR A 326 43.05 20.14 4.86
C THR A 326 42.68 21.59 4.53
N LYS A 327 42.71 22.57 5.47
CA LYS A 327 43.25 22.61 6.85
C LYS A 327 42.70 23.81 7.67
N GLY A 328 42.84 23.76 9.01
CA GLY A 328 42.97 24.94 9.91
C GLY A 328 41.65 25.57 10.41
N LYS A 329 41.31 25.73 11.70
CA LYS A 329 42.02 25.86 13.01
C LYS A 329 42.57 27.26 13.34
N GLU A 330 41.91 27.94 14.30
CA GLU A 330 42.34 28.98 15.30
C GLU A 330 41.08 29.82 15.69
N GLU A 331 40.82 30.38 16.88
CA GLU A 331 41.49 30.52 18.22
C GLU A 331 40.47 30.14 19.35
N GLY A 332 40.78 29.85 20.63
CA GLY A 332 41.24 30.74 21.72
C GLY A 332 40.06 31.42 22.49
N LYS A 333 40.03 31.63 23.82
CA LYS A 333 40.93 31.34 24.97
C LYS A 333 40.26 31.75 26.32
N GLY A 334 40.54 31.05 27.43
CA GLY A 334 40.22 31.47 28.83
C GLY A 334 38.96 30.84 29.44
N ARG A 335 38.86 30.58 30.76
CA ARG A 335 39.54 31.21 31.92
C ARG A 335 39.65 30.24 33.12
N GLU A 336 40.69 30.40 33.95
CA GLU A 336 40.88 29.67 35.22
C GLU A 336 40.07 30.29 36.39
N GLY A 337 39.89 29.52 37.47
CA GLY A 337 39.35 30.00 38.76
C GLY A 337 39.20 28.86 39.79
N GLU A 338 39.99 28.90 40.87
CA GLU A 338 40.00 27.95 41.99
C GLU A 338 38.83 28.14 42.96
N GLU A 339 38.43 27.10 43.70
CA GLU A 339 38.70 27.01 45.16
C GLU A 339 38.37 25.62 45.73
N GLU A 340 39.24 25.10 46.60
CA GLU A 340 38.95 23.96 47.48
C GLU A 340 38.11 24.39 48.68
N LYS A 341 37.26 23.48 49.20
CA LYS A 341 37.40 23.07 50.61
C LYS A 341 36.70 21.75 50.95
N ALA A 342 37.32 21.03 51.88
CA ALA A 342 36.98 19.67 52.26
C ALA A 342 35.71 19.54 53.11
N GLY A 343 35.07 18.37 53.00
CA GLY A 343 34.01 17.88 53.86
C GLY A 343 34.09 16.36 53.93
N GLU A 344 34.71 15.85 54.98
CA GLU A 344 35.05 14.44 55.19
C GLU A 344 33.80 13.62 55.59
N GLY A 345 33.48 12.54 54.85
CA GLY A 345 32.40 11.62 55.24
C GLY A 345 31.93 10.61 54.17
N ASP A 346 31.73 9.37 54.62
CA ASP A 346 30.94 8.29 54.00
C ASP A 346 31.53 7.50 52.78
N VAL A 347 32.49 6.62 53.08
CA VAL A 347 32.99 5.59 52.16
C VAL A 347 32.08 4.35 52.17
N THR A 348 30.90 4.42 51.52
CA THR A 348 30.14 3.24 51.06
C THR A 348 29.04 3.57 50.03
N LYS A 349 29.31 4.40 49.00
CA LYS A 349 28.27 4.78 48.02
C LYS A 349 28.66 5.04 46.56
N GLU A 350 29.91 4.79 46.15
CA GLU A 350 30.34 5.04 44.76
C GLU A 350 30.16 3.87 43.79
N GLU A 351 30.17 2.61 44.24
CA GLU A 351 30.09 1.46 43.30
C GLU A 351 28.71 1.36 42.62
N GLY A 352 27.62 1.58 43.36
CA GLY A 352 26.25 1.53 42.82
C GLY A 352 25.84 2.69 41.90
N LYS A 353 26.70 3.70 41.67
CA LYS A 353 26.42 4.82 40.74
C LYS A 353 27.05 4.59 39.36
N LYS A 354 28.19 3.89 39.30
CA LYS A 354 28.87 3.55 38.03
C LYS A 354 28.17 2.47 37.23
N GLU A 355 27.52 1.51 37.91
CA GLU A 355 26.79 0.43 37.24
C GLU A 355 25.53 0.98 36.53
N ARG A 356 24.81 1.88 37.20
CA ARG A 356 23.57 2.50 36.68
C ARG A 356 23.82 3.48 35.52
N GLU A 357 24.91 4.25 35.57
CA GLU A 357 25.34 5.09 34.44
C GLU A 357 25.87 4.26 33.25
N GLY A 358 26.28 3.01 33.49
CA GLY A 358 26.64 2.04 32.45
C GLY A 358 25.41 1.49 31.71
N GLU A 359 24.42 1.00 32.45
CA GLU A 359 23.18 0.43 31.85
C GLU A 359 22.36 1.47 31.08
N GLU A 360 22.23 2.71 31.59
CA GLU A 360 21.53 3.77 30.86
C GLU A 360 22.24 4.13 29.55
N ALA A 361 23.58 4.14 29.54
CA ALA A 361 24.37 4.39 28.33
C ALA A 361 24.26 3.24 27.32
N GLU A 362 24.28 1.98 27.77
CA GLU A 362 24.14 0.81 26.90
C GLU A 362 22.72 0.70 26.31
N ASN A 363 21.68 1.03 27.08
CA ASN A 363 20.29 1.08 26.60
C ASN A 363 20.08 2.22 25.59
N TYR A 364 20.68 3.39 25.81
CA TYR A 364 20.69 4.48 24.81
C TYR A 364 21.39 4.05 23.51
N LYS A 365 22.54 3.38 23.63
CA LYS A 365 23.32 2.89 22.49
C LYS A 365 22.57 1.85 21.67
N ASN A 366 21.92 0.87 22.32
CA ASN A 366 21.07 -0.12 21.65
C ASN A 366 19.89 0.53 20.93
N LYS A 367 19.28 1.57 21.51
CA LYS A 367 18.17 2.32 20.90
C LYS A 367 18.62 3.12 19.66
N GLU A 368 19.85 3.63 19.66
CA GLU A 368 20.42 4.40 18.54
C GLU A 368 20.99 3.50 17.44
N GLU A 369 21.63 2.37 17.79
CA GLU A 369 22.03 1.32 16.84
C GLU A 369 20.81 0.68 16.15
N THR A 370 19.72 0.42 16.88
CA THR A 370 18.45 -0.06 16.28
C THR A 370 17.88 0.94 15.27
N LYS A 371 18.01 2.25 15.55
CA LYS A 371 17.49 3.32 14.68
C LYS A 371 18.35 3.50 13.43
N GLN A 372 19.68 3.44 13.56
CA GLN A 372 20.60 3.45 12.43
C GLN A 372 20.48 2.17 11.58
N GLU A 373 20.29 1.00 12.18
CA GLU A 373 20.12 -0.25 11.43
C GLU A 373 18.83 -0.24 10.61
N GLN A 374 17.72 0.28 11.15
CA GLN A 374 16.49 0.52 10.39
C GLN A 374 16.70 1.46 9.20
N GLU A 375 17.37 2.60 9.42
CA GLU A 375 17.58 3.63 8.39
C GLU A 375 18.54 3.17 7.27
N LYS A 376 19.50 2.30 7.63
CA LYS A 376 20.43 1.67 6.68
C LYS A 376 19.78 0.55 5.88
N GLN A 377 18.96 -0.30 6.52
CA GLN A 377 18.21 -1.36 5.84
C GLN A 377 17.20 -0.79 4.83
N THR A 378 16.53 0.33 5.14
CA THR A 378 15.66 1.02 4.15
C THR A 378 16.39 1.51 2.89
N ASN A 379 17.72 1.66 2.92
CA ASN A 379 18.52 2.06 1.76
C ASN A 379 19.14 0.86 1.00
N GLU A 380 19.36 -0.28 1.66
CA GLU A 380 19.90 -1.49 1.00
C GLU A 380 18.79 -2.37 0.38
N GLU A 381 17.64 -2.53 1.03
CA GLU A 381 16.48 -3.27 0.48
C GLU A 381 15.89 -2.62 -0.79
N ALA A 382 16.22 -1.35 -1.06
CA ALA A 382 15.88 -0.69 -2.32
C ALA A 382 16.57 -1.29 -3.56
N LYS A 383 17.53 -2.23 -3.39
CA LYS A 383 18.34 -2.80 -4.48
C LYS A 383 18.13 -4.30 -4.73
N GLU A 384 17.63 -5.07 -3.76
CA GLU A 384 17.54 -6.55 -3.86
C GLU A 384 16.14 -7.13 -3.54
N ASP A 385 15.08 -6.76 -4.28
CA ASP A 385 13.95 -7.69 -4.44
C ASP A 385 13.11 -7.47 -5.72
N LYS A 386 13.47 -8.13 -6.82
CA LYS A 386 12.73 -8.04 -8.11
C LYS A 386 11.52 -8.98 -8.20
N LYS A 387 11.02 -9.52 -7.08
CA LYS A 387 9.80 -10.33 -6.99
C LYS A 387 8.77 -9.80 -5.99
N GLY A 388 8.86 -8.52 -5.64
CA GLY A 388 7.79 -7.79 -4.95
C GLY A 388 6.62 -7.39 -5.88
N PRO A 389 5.61 -6.66 -5.38
CA PRO A 389 4.45 -6.21 -6.16
C PRO A 389 4.76 -5.36 -7.40
N GLY A 390 6.00 -4.85 -7.57
CA GLY A 390 6.46 -4.27 -8.84
C GLY A 390 6.41 -5.24 -10.04
N ALA A 391 6.39 -6.56 -9.79
CA ALA A 391 6.13 -7.55 -10.83
C ALA A 391 4.67 -7.48 -11.36
N VAL A 392 3.71 -7.10 -10.53
CA VAL A 392 2.30 -6.88 -10.95
C VAL A 392 2.21 -5.66 -11.86
N LEU A 393 2.97 -4.61 -11.52
CA LEU A 393 3.07 -3.39 -12.32
C LEU A 393 3.77 -3.68 -13.68
N SER A 394 4.64 -4.69 -13.76
CA SER A 394 5.30 -5.12 -15.00
C SER A 394 4.41 -5.78 -16.06
N VAL A 395 3.16 -6.11 -15.71
CA VAL A 395 2.19 -6.74 -16.64
C VAL A 395 1.46 -5.72 -17.52
N VAL A 396 1.55 -4.42 -17.19
CA VAL A 396 0.93 -3.34 -17.97
C VAL A 396 1.95 -2.81 -18.99
N GLN A 397 1.85 -3.33 -20.22
CA GLN A 397 2.58 -2.90 -21.43
C GLN A 397 1.64 -2.96 -22.65
N GLY A 398 0.70 -2.02 -22.76
CA GLY A 398 -0.53 -2.14 -23.58
C GLY A 398 -1.06 -0.89 -24.31
N ALA A 399 -0.63 0.32 -23.94
CA ALA A 399 -0.72 1.58 -24.69
C ALA A 399 -2.09 2.24 -24.88
N ASP A 400 -2.22 3.51 -24.50
CA ASP A 400 -3.39 4.35 -24.77
C ASP A 400 -3.08 5.69 -25.45
N SER A 401 -4.02 6.17 -26.25
CA SER A 401 -3.93 7.46 -26.95
C SER A 401 -5.33 7.99 -27.25
N SER A 402 -5.88 8.83 -26.37
CA SER A 402 -7.07 9.63 -26.68
C SER A 402 -7.01 10.99 -25.98
N HIS A 403 -7.62 12.01 -26.61
CA HIS A 403 -7.48 13.41 -26.20
C HIS A 403 -8.42 13.80 -25.06
N SER A 404 -7.97 14.75 -24.23
CA SER A 404 -8.72 15.29 -23.09
C SER A 404 -10.10 15.85 -23.47
N PRO A 405 -11.19 15.47 -22.78
CA PRO A 405 -12.47 16.16 -22.90
C PRO A 405 -12.58 17.31 -21.88
N ALA A 406 -12.51 18.55 -22.37
CA ALA A 406 -12.83 19.72 -21.56
C ALA A 406 -14.35 19.90 -21.38
N MET A 407 -14.77 20.26 -20.16
CA MET A 407 -16.08 20.81 -19.78
C MET A 407 -17.35 19.94 -20.03
N VAL A 408 -17.79 19.24 -18.99
CA VAL A 408 -19.13 18.59 -18.93
C VAL A 408 -20.02 19.23 -17.83
N HIS A 409 -20.33 20.52 -17.96
CA HIS A 409 -21.17 21.26 -17.00
C HIS A 409 -22.49 21.82 -17.57
N SER A 410 -22.83 21.55 -18.83
CA SER A 410 -23.99 22.17 -19.51
C SER A 410 -25.36 21.53 -19.17
N SER A 411 -25.40 20.22 -18.89
CA SER A 411 -26.66 19.46 -18.78
C SER A 411 -27.45 19.69 -17.47
N LEU A 412 -26.79 20.01 -16.36
CA LEU A 412 -27.47 20.19 -15.06
C LEU A 412 -28.32 21.48 -15.00
N LEU A 413 -27.89 22.53 -15.69
CA LEU A 413 -28.58 23.83 -15.73
C LEU A 413 -29.93 23.77 -16.46
N LEU A 414 -30.04 22.95 -17.50
CA LEU A 414 -31.29 22.77 -18.25
C LEU A 414 -32.38 22.07 -17.42
N VAL A 415 -32.00 21.11 -16.58
CA VAL A 415 -32.95 20.41 -15.69
C VAL A 415 -33.50 21.35 -14.61
N LEU A 416 -32.64 22.19 -14.01
CA LEU A 416 -33.05 23.18 -13.02
C LEU A 416 -34.04 24.21 -13.59
N LEU A 417 -33.81 24.70 -14.81
CA LEU A 417 -34.72 25.62 -15.50
C LEU A 417 -36.08 24.98 -15.81
N TYR A 418 -36.11 23.69 -16.16
CA TYR A 418 -37.36 22.98 -16.48
C TYR A 418 -38.26 22.79 -15.24
N VAL A 419 -37.66 22.45 -14.09
CA VAL A 419 -38.41 22.29 -12.83
C VAL A 419 -38.95 23.63 -12.32
N LEU A 420 -38.15 24.71 -12.37
CA LEU A 420 -38.58 26.05 -11.98
C LEU A 420 -39.72 26.60 -12.86
N GLY A 421 -39.71 26.30 -14.17
CA GLY A 421 -40.79 26.68 -15.08
C GLY A 421 -42.13 26.01 -14.75
N CYS A 422 -42.11 24.74 -14.33
CA CYS A 422 -43.33 24.00 -13.99
C CYS A 422 -44.03 24.52 -12.73
N THR A 423 -43.27 25.06 -11.76
CA THR A 423 -43.81 25.65 -10.52
C THR A 423 -44.38 27.07 -10.65
N LEU A 424 -44.22 27.71 -11.81
CA LEU A 424 -44.70 29.09 -12.06
C LEU A 424 -45.97 29.16 -12.94
N VAL A 425 -46.47 28.01 -13.41
CA VAL A 425 -47.64 27.90 -14.30
C VAL A 425 -48.76 27.04 -13.68
N CYS A 426 -48.55 26.53 -12.46
CA CYS A 426 -49.57 25.92 -11.59
C CYS A 426 -49.91 26.87 -10.44
#